data_AF-A0A399FEM7-F1
#
_entry.id   AF-A0A399FEM7-F1
#
_cell.length_a   1.000
_cell.length_b   1.000
_cell.length_c   1.000
_cell.angle_alpha   90.00
_cell.angle_beta   90.00
_cell.angle_gamma   90.00
#
_symmetry.space_group_name_H-M   'P 1'
#
loop_
_entity.id
_entity.type
_entity.pdbx_description
1 polymer ?
#
loop_
_entity_poly.entity_id
_entity_poly.type
_entity_poly.pdbx_seq_one_letter_code
_entity_poly.pdbx_strand_id
1 'polypeptide(L)'
;MDDVETVCPVCHDPIYIPVEEYAELLEGDVLECENCGAYLEILSLDPIELVAVEGGEDGFYVLCPRCEHEIAVEAEGESVTCDNCGYTFTPDWSEVEADEDDERDYRN
;
A
#
# COMPACT_ATOMS: atom_id res chain seq x y z
N MET A 1 -25.97 10.52 18.84
CA MET A 1 -24.84 10.22 17.96
C MET A 1 -24.73 8.74 18.03
N ASP A 2 -25.12 8.10 16.95
CA ASP A 2 -24.97 6.68 16.76
C ASP A 2 -23.59 6.56 16.09
N ASP A 3 -22.68 5.83 16.70
CA ASP A 3 -21.33 5.58 16.21
C ASP A 3 -21.11 4.07 16.15
N VAL A 4 -20.42 3.62 15.11
CA VAL A 4 -20.01 2.23 14.96
C VAL A 4 -18.63 2.08 15.58
N GLU A 5 -18.56 1.30 16.65
CA GLU A 5 -17.32 0.94 17.33
C GLU A 5 -16.73 -0.32 16.68
N THR A 6 -15.47 -0.24 16.27
CA THR A 6 -14.67 -1.39 15.83
C THR A 6 -13.27 -1.34 16.44
N VAL A 7 -12.47 -2.39 16.30
CA VAL A 7 -11.13 -2.47 16.90
C VAL A 7 -10.08 -2.55 15.80
N CYS A 8 -9.03 -1.72 15.91
CA CYS A 8 -7.91 -1.80 14.99
C CYS A 8 -7.19 -3.15 15.11
N PRO A 9 -7.03 -3.94 14.04
CA PRO A 9 -6.31 -5.22 14.10
C PRO A 9 -4.80 -5.06 14.35
N VAL A 10 -4.26 -3.84 14.22
CA VAL A 10 -2.83 -3.54 14.40
C VAL A 10 -2.52 -3.12 15.84
N CYS A 11 -3.09 -2.00 16.29
CA CYS A 11 -2.80 -1.44 17.60
C CYS A 11 -3.78 -1.89 18.70
N HIS A 12 -4.88 -2.56 18.33
CA HIS A 12 -5.95 -2.99 19.26
C HIS A 12 -6.66 -1.84 19.97
N ASP A 13 -6.50 -0.61 19.49
CA ASP A 13 -7.27 0.54 19.97
C ASP A 13 -8.66 0.59 19.29
N PRO A 14 -9.69 1.09 20.01
CA PRO A 14 -11.02 1.26 19.45
C PRO A 14 -11.05 2.39 18.42
N ILE A 15 -11.72 2.14 17.29
CA ILE A 15 -11.99 3.08 16.21
C ILE A 15 -13.49 3.40 16.25
N TYR A 16 -13.83 4.70 16.23
CA TYR A 16 -15.21 5.17 16.24
C TYR A 16 -15.53 5.80 14.88
N ILE A 17 -16.42 5.16 14.12
CA ILE A 17 -16.84 5.62 12.80
C ILE A 17 -18.25 6.20 12.93
N PRO A 18 -18.50 7.47 12.53
CA PRO A 18 -19.84 8.04 12.58
C PRO A 18 -20.77 7.30 11.60
N VAL A 19 -22.04 7.08 11.97
CA VAL A 19 -22.99 6.33 11.11
C VAL A 19 -23.23 6.95 9.74
N GLU A 20 -23.03 8.26 9.61
CA GLU A 20 -23.12 8.96 8.32
C GLU A 20 -22.03 8.48 7.37
N GLU A 21 -20.79 8.38 7.86
CA GLU A 21 -19.65 7.86 7.11
C GLU A 21 -19.80 6.35 6.89
N TYR A 22 -20.18 5.60 7.92
CA TYR A 22 -20.40 4.16 7.81
C TYR A 22 -21.42 3.78 6.73
N ALA A 23 -22.45 4.59 6.53
CA ALA A 23 -23.46 4.36 5.50
C ALA A 23 -22.94 4.61 4.07
N GLU A 24 -21.83 5.33 3.92
CA GLU A 24 -21.17 5.62 2.65
C GLU A 24 -20.00 4.66 2.36
N LEU A 25 -19.49 3.94 3.37
CA LEU A 25 -18.43 2.95 3.21
C LEU A 25 -18.89 1.73 2.40
N LEU A 26 -17.96 1.15 1.63
CA LEU A 26 -18.16 -0.07 0.86
C LEU A 26 -17.11 -1.13 1.22
N GLU A 27 -17.40 -2.38 0.87
CA GLU A 27 -16.41 -3.45 0.91
C GLU A 27 -15.27 -3.13 -0.09
N GLY A 28 -14.03 -3.16 0.38
CA GLY A 28 -12.83 -2.75 -0.35
C GLY A 28 -12.42 -1.28 -0.13
N ASP A 29 -13.19 -0.48 0.61
CA ASP A 29 -12.70 0.84 1.05
C ASP A 29 -11.54 0.70 2.04
N VAL A 30 -10.66 1.70 2.04
CA VAL A 30 -9.48 1.75 2.91
C VAL A 30 -9.63 2.91 3.90
N LEU A 31 -9.52 2.58 5.18
CA LEU A 31 -9.55 3.51 6.31
C LEU A 31 -8.16 3.66 6.91
N GLU A 32 -7.79 4.88 7.33
CA GLU A 32 -6.55 5.10 8.09
C GLU A 32 -6.87 5.11 9.59
N CYS A 33 -6.12 4.33 10.37
CA CYS A 33 -6.25 4.36 11.82
C CYS A 33 -5.54 5.61 12.39
N GLU A 34 -6.30 6.53 13.01
CA GLU A 34 -5.74 7.76 13.60
C GLU A 34 -4.72 7.53 14.73
N ASN A 35 -4.69 6.32 15.33
CA ASN A 35 -3.80 6.01 16.45
C ASN A 35 -2.44 5.45 16.02
N CYS A 36 -2.42 4.52 15.06
CA CYS A 36 -1.18 3.88 14.60
C CYS A 36 -0.79 4.23 13.16
N GLY A 37 -1.63 4.93 12.41
CA GLY A 37 -1.41 5.27 11.00
C GLY A 37 -1.51 4.07 10.05
N ALA A 38 -2.05 2.93 10.50
CA ALA A 38 -2.21 1.77 9.63
C ALA A 38 -3.40 1.96 8.67
N TYR A 39 -3.23 1.55 7.42
CA TYR A 39 -4.31 1.45 6.44
C TYR A 39 -5.06 0.14 6.65
N LEU A 40 -6.38 0.21 6.71
CA LEU A 40 -7.29 -0.87 7.05
C LEU A 40 -8.32 -1.01 5.92
N GLU A 41 -8.28 -2.13 5.20
CA GLU A 41 -9.28 -2.43 4.17
C GLU A 41 -10.52 -3.09 4.80
N ILE A 42 -11.70 -2.66 4.34
CA ILE A 42 -12.99 -3.19 4.78
C ILE A 42 -13.31 -4.48 4.01
N LEU A 43 -13.33 -5.62 4.70
CA LEU A 43 -13.71 -6.90 4.10
C LEU A 43 -15.22 -7.14 4.12
N SER A 44 -15.92 -6.61 5.12
CA SER A 44 -17.37 -6.78 5.31
C SER A 44 -17.92 -5.66 6.18
N LEU A 45 -19.23 -5.36 6.04
CA LEU A 45 -19.96 -4.30 6.76
C LEU A 45 -21.09 -4.83 7.67
N ASP A 46 -21.27 -6.15 7.81
CA ASP A 46 -22.27 -6.72 8.74
C ASP A 46 -21.86 -8.14 9.18
N PRO A 47 -21.06 -8.30 10.25
CA PRO A 47 -20.39 -7.26 11.04
C PRO A 47 -19.22 -6.60 10.29
N ILE A 48 -18.78 -5.42 10.75
CA ILE A 48 -17.60 -4.76 10.17
C ILE A 48 -16.35 -5.61 10.42
N GLU A 49 -15.69 -6.03 9.34
CA GLU A 49 -14.41 -6.75 9.39
C GLU A 49 -13.34 -5.94 8.66
N LEU A 50 -12.22 -5.72 9.36
CA LEU A 50 -11.09 -4.92 8.88
C LEU A 50 -9.83 -5.77 8.81
N VAL A 51 -9.05 -5.59 7.76
CA VAL A 51 -7.71 -6.17 7.64
C VAL A 51 -6.69 -5.07 7.44
N ALA A 52 -5.55 -5.18 8.12
CA ALA A 52 -4.45 -4.28 7.88
C ALA A 52 -3.87 -4.53 6.49
N VAL A 53 -3.90 -3.50 5.65
CA VAL A 53 -3.23 -3.50 4.36
C VAL A 53 -2.02 -2.59 4.43
N GLU A 54 -0.90 -3.05 3.91
CA GLU A 54 0.29 -2.23 3.72
C GLU A 54 0.05 -1.39 2.45
N GLY A 55 -0.83 -0.38 2.56
CA GLY A 55 -1.37 0.37 1.43
C GLY A 55 -1.22 1.86 1.63
N GLY A 56 0.03 2.35 1.60
CA GLY A 56 0.31 3.76 1.77
C GLY A 56 1.44 4.30 0.91
N GLU A 57 1.97 3.56 -0.06
CA GLU A 57 2.94 4.07 -1.01
C GLU A 57 2.84 3.21 -2.28
N ASP A 58 2.81 3.87 -3.43
CA ASP A 58 3.37 3.38 -4.71
C ASP A 58 4.88 3.11 -4.51
N GLY A 59 5.22 2.31 -3.51
CA GLY A 59 6.58 1.90 -3.21
C GLY A 59 6.93 0.85 -4.25
N PHE A 60 7.96 1.12 -5.04
CA PHE A 60 8.54 0.06 -5.85
C PHE A 60 9.06 -1.01 -4.90
N TYR A 61 8.67 -2.26 -5.11
CA TYR A 61 9.22 -3.40 -4.38
C TYR A 61 10.22 -4.11 -5.27
N VAL A 62 11.45 -4.26 -4.79
CA VAL A 62 12.50 -4.97 -5.51
C VAL A 62 12.87 -6.25 -4.78
N LEU A 63 12.93 -7.36 -5.51
CA LEU A 63 13.36 -8.64 -4.95
C LEU A 63 14.88 -8.71 -4.88
N CYS A 64 15.41 -9.04 -3.71
CA CYS A 64 16.84 -9.25 -3.57
C CYS A 64 17.30 -10.45 -4.44
N PRO A 65 18.27 -10.30 -5.35
CA PRO A 65 18.74 -11.38 -6.22
C PRO A 65 19.47 -12.52 -5.49
N ARG A 66 19.70 -12.39 -4.17
CA ARG A 66 20.38 -13.40 -3.36
C ARG A 66 19.47 -14.21 -2.45
N CYS A 67 18.45 -13.59 -1.90
CA CYS A 67 17.58 -14.20 -0.89
C CYS A 67 16.09 -14.06 -1.20
N GLU A 68 15.73 -13.48 -2.36
CA GLU A 68 14.35 -13.31 -2.81
C GLU A 68 13.49 -12.52 -1.81
N HIS A 69 14.13 -11.71 -0.98
CA HIS A 69 13.44 -10.87 0.01
C HIS A 69 12.89 -9.61 -0.66
N GLU A 70 11.64 -9.29 -0.34
CA GLU A 70 10.95 -8.07 -0.77
C GLU A 70 11.51 -6.87 -0.01
N ILE A 71 11.92 -5.83 -0.74
CA ILE A 71 12.48 -4.61 -0.19
C ILE A 71 11.67 -3.44 -0.75
N ALA A 72 11.03 -2.68 0.12
CA ALA A 72 10.35 -1.44 -0.23
C ALA A 72 11.40 -0.36 -0.50
N VAL A 73 11.30 0.34 -1.64
CA VAL A 73 12.23 1.40 -2.02
C VAL A 73 11.49 2.70 -2.35
N GLU A 74 11.99 3.79 -1.78
CA GLU A 74 11.33 5.11 -1.78
C GLU A 74 11.71 5.97 -3.00
N ALA A 75 12.79 5.65 -3.72
CA ALA A 75 13.30 6.45 -4.83
C ALA A 75 14.01 5.63 -5.92
N GLU A 76 13.68 5.93 -7.18
CA GLU A 76 14.33 5.40 -8.37
C GLU A 76 15.79 5.92 -8.46
N GLY A 77 16.74 5.03 -8.77
CA GLY A 77 18.13 5.40 -9.06
C GLY A 77 19.15 5.32 -7.90
N GLU A 78 18.75 4.93 -6.69
CA GLU A 78 19.71 4.66 -5.59
C GLU A 78 20.04 3.17 -5.45
N SER A 79 21.24 2.86 -4.95
CA SER A 79 21.63 1.50 -4.60
C SER A 79 20.92 1.04 -3.33
N VAL A 80 20.19 -0.06 -3.44
CA VAL A 80 19.35 -0.62 -2.38
C VAL A 80 20.16 -1.65 -1.59
N THR A 81 20.12 -1.58 -0.27
CA THR A 81 20.74 -2.59 0.60
C THR A 81 19.67 -3.48 1.20
N CYS A 82 19.78 -4.78 0.98
CA CYS A 82 18.85 -5.74 1.56
C CYS A 82 19.03 -5.84 3.08
N ASP A 83 17.99 -5.54 3.86
CA ASP A 83 17.99 -5.71 5.32
C ASP A 83 18.15 -7.16 5.79
N ASN A 84 17.74 -8.12 4.95
CA ASN A 84 17.79 -9.54 5.31
C ASN A 84 19.20 -10.13 5.16
N CYS A 85 19.88 -9.87 4.04
CA CYS A 85 21.18 -10.49 3.73
C CYS A 85 22.37 -9.51 3.69
N GLY A 86 22.12 -8.20 3.81
CA GLY A 86 23.14 -7.15 3.75
C GLY A 86 23.75 -6.94 2.36
N TYR A 87 23.14 -7.49 1.31
CA TYR A 87 23.61 -7.33 -0.06
C TYR A 87 23.12 -6.01 -0.65
N THR A 88 24.06 -5.17 -1.07
CA THR A 88 23.77 -3.93 -1.81
C THR A 88 23.73 -4.22 -3.31
N PHE A 89 22.65 -3.82 -3.96
CA PHE A 89 22.45 -3.97 -5.40
C PHE A 89 21.75 -2.74 -5.98
N THR A 90 21.90 -2.56 -7.29
CA THR A 90 21.16 -1.53 -8.02
C THR A 90 20.07 -2.25 -8.80
N PRO A 91 18.78 -2.02 -8.50
CA PRO A 91 17.69 -2.51 -9.32
C PRO A 91 17.82 -1.98 -10.76
N ASP A 92 17.36 -2.76 -11.73
CA ASP A 92 17.34 -2.32 -13.12
C ASP A 92 16.11 -1.42 -13.33
N TRP A 93 16.33 -0.10 -13.31
CA TRP A 93 15.30 0.91 -13.55
C TRP A 93 15.11 1.19 -15.05
N SER A 94 15.81 0.47 -15.93
CA SER A 94 15.73 0.72 -17.37
C SER A 94 14.44 0.19 -18.01
N GLU A 95 13.67 -0.65 -17.32
CA GLU A 95 12.35 -1.12 -17.78
C GLU A 95 11.20 -0.13 -17.50
N VAL A 96 11.38 0.85 -16.61
CA VAL A 96 10.36 1.89 -16.32
C VAL A 96 10.49 3.14 -17.19
N GLU A 97 11.59 3.31 -17.94
CA GLU A 97 11.76 4.40 -18.93
C GLU A 97 11.18 4.08 -20.32
N ALA A 98 10.30 3.08 -20.44
CA ALA A 98 9.79 2.60 -21.73
C ALA A 98 8.25 2.58 -21.83
N ASP A 99 7.58 3.59 -21.30
CA ASP A 99 6.17 3.91 -21.62
C ASP A 99 6.04 5.33 -22.21
N GLU A 100 6.96 5.69 -23.11
CA GLU A 100 6.65 6.62 -24.21
C GLU A 100 6.45 5.80 -25.49
N ASP A 101 5.33 5.08 -25.52
CA ASP A 101 4.68 4.51 -26.72
C ASP A 101 4.67 5.57 -27.83
N ASP A 102 5.46 5.36 -28.88
CA ASP A 102 5.04 4.78 -30.16
C ASP A 102 3.78 5.41 -30.81
N GLU A 103 3.80 5.48 -32.14
CA GLU A 103 2.68 5.91 -33.03
C GLU A 103 2.41 7.41 -33.28
N ARG A 104 3.18 8.02 -34.20
CA ARG A 104 2.84 8.00 -35.65
C ARG A 104 3.65 8.99 -36.50
N ASP A 105 4.43 8.38 -37.40
CA ASP A 105 4.83 8.92 -38.69
C ASP A 105 3.60 9.45 -39.46
N TYR A 106 3.35 10.76 -39.45
CA TYR A 106 2.51 11.41 -40.45
C TYR A 106 3.39 12.02 -41.53
N ARG A 107 3.97 11.14 -42.34
CA ARG A 107 4.34 11.49 -43.71
C ARG A 107 3.07 11.75 -44.51
N ASN A 108 2.77 13.02 -44.79
CA ASN A 108 2.21 13.41 -46.09
C ASN A 108 2.54 14.87 -46.45
#